data_AF-A0A969M2V9-F1
#
_entry.id   AF-A0A969M2V9-F1
#
_cell.length_a   1.000
_cell.length_b   1.000
_cell.length_c   1.000
_cell.angle_alpha   90.00
_cell.angle_beta   90.00
_cell.angle_gamma   90.00
#
_symmetry.space_group_name_H-M   'P 1'
#
loop_
_entity.id
_entity.type
_entity.pdbx_description
1 polymer ?
#
loop_
_entity_poly.entity_id
_entity_poly.type
_entity_poly.pdbx_seq_one_letter_code
_entity_poly.pdbx_strand_id
1 'polypeptide(L)' 'MASITIDLSDSQFQKLQNLARVHGIATEVLLKASLEDWLSLQKGDFVNAADYVLLKNAELYRRLA' A
#
# COMPACT_ATOMS: atom_id res chain seq x y z
N MET A 1 -2.19 -22.88 -0.71
CA MET A 1 -1.05 -21.99 -0.39
C MET A 1 -0.36 -21.67 -1.70
N ALA A 2 -0.21 -20.39 -2.04
CA ALA A 2 0.53 -19.97 -3.23
C ALA A 2 1.87 -19.38 -2.77
N SER A 3 2.96 -19.76 -3.43
CA SER A 3 4.31 -19.24 -3.17
C SER A 3 4.81 -18.50 -4.38
N ILE A 4 5.42 -17.34 -4.17
CA ILE A 4 6.07 -16.55 -5.20
C ILE A 4 7.54 -16.46 -4.82
N THR A 5 8.44 -16.87 -5.72
CA THR A 5 9.88 -16.66 -5.58
C THR A 5 10.23 -15.37 -6.30
N ILE A 6 10.94 -14.47 -5.62
CA ILE A 6 11.37 -13.18 -6.16
C ILE A 6 12.88 -13.13 -6.08
N ASP A 7 13.53 -12.97 -7.22
CA ASP A 7 14.96 -12.72 -7.25
C ASP A 7 15.25 -11.29 -6.83
N LEU A 8 16.04 -11.15 -5.77
CA LEU A 8 16.47 -9.87 -5.24
C LEU A 8 17.99 -9.80 -5.33
N SER A 9 18.53 -8.61 -5.58
CA SER A 9 19.96 -8.42 -5.38
C SER A 9 20.32 -8.57 -3.90
N ASP A 10 21.52 -9.05 -3.59
CA ASP A 10 22.01 -9.19 -2.23
C ASP A 10 21.89 -7.88 -1.43
N SER A 11 22.13 -6.75 -2.11
CA SER A 11 22.02 -5.42 -1.51
C SER A 11 20.59 -5.07 -1.06
N GLN A 12 19.58 -5.46 -1.83
CA GLN A 12 18.17 -5.24 -1.51
C GLN A 12 17.71 -6.18 -0.40
N PHE A 13 18.13 -7.45 -0.48
CA PHE A 13 17.81 -8.42 0.54
C PHE A 13 18.41 -8.04 1.89
N GLN A 14 19.67 -7.55 1.92
CA GLN A 14 20.31 -7.08 3.14
C GLN A 14 19.58 -5.88 3.77
N LYS A 15 19.06 -4.96 2.94
CA LYS A 15 18.25 -3.83 3.42
C LYS A 15 16.96 -4.29 4.09
N LEU A 16 16.26 -5.26 3.49
CA LEU A 16 15.04 -5.84 4.05
C LEU A 16 15.31 -6.56 5.38
N GLN A 17 16.38 -7.35 5.45
CA GLN A 17 16.78 -8.00 6.70
C GLN A 17 17.12 -6.98 7.80
N ASN A 18 17.79 -5.89 7.44
CA ASN A 18 18.09 -4.82 8.40
C ASN A 18 16.81 -4.14 8.91
N LEU A 19 15.85 -3.85 8.03
CA LEU A 19 14.55 -3.31 8.42
C LEU A 19 13.80 -4.26 9.36
N ALA A 20 13.74 -5.54 9.00
CA ALA A 20 13.10 -6.57 9.83
C ALA A 20 13.76 -6.66 11.22
N ARG A 21 15.10 -6.60 11.27
CA ARG A 21 15.88 -6.58 12.50
C ARG A 21 15.59 -5.35 13.37
N VAL A 22 15.46 -4.17 12.77
CA VAL A 22 15.08 -2.93 13.50
C VAL A 22 13.70 -3.09 14.16
N HIS A 23 12.78 -3.76 13.47
CA HIS A 23 11.44 -4.05 14.00
C HIS A 23 11.36 -5.31 14.87
N GLY A 24 12.46 -6.06 15.05
CA GLY A 24 12.50 -7.28 15.85
C GLY A 24 11.67 -8.44 15.30
N ILE A 25 11.39 -8.43 13.99
CA ILE A 25 10.55 -9.44 13.32
C ILE A 25 11.32 -10.16 12.22
N ALA A 26 10.78 -11.29 11.75
CA ALA A 26 11.32 -12.00 10.61
C ALA A 26 11.05 -11.24 9.29
N THR A 27 11.96 -11.36 8.33
CA THR A 27 11.87 -10.68 7.02
C THR A 27 10.59 -11.08 6.27
N GLU A 28 10.18 -12.34 6.38
CA GLU A 28 8.96 -12.88 5.78
C GLU A 28 7.71 -12.23 6.37
N VAL A 29 7.70 -11.96 7.68
CA VAL A 29 6.58 -11.31 8.36
C VAL A 29 6.49 -9.85 7.94
N LEU A 30 7.62 -9.15 7.86
CA LEU A 30 7.70 -7.78 7.35
C LEU A 30 7.16 -7.69 5.91
N LEU A 31 7.62 -8.59 5.05
CA LEU A 31 7.22 -8.63 3.64
C LEU A 31 5.74 -8.96 3.48
N LYS A 32 5.23 -9.92 4.25
CA LYS A 32 3.81 -10.29 4.23
C LYS A 32 2.93 -9.11 4.64
N ALA A 33 3.24 -8.46 5.77
CA ALA A 33 2.49 -7.30 6.25
C ALA A 33 2.54 -6.15 5.22
N SER A 34 3.72 -5.88 4.67
CA SER A 34 3.90 -4.83 3.65
C SER A 34 3.10 -5.12 2.37
N LEU A 35 3.03 -6.39 1.95
CA LEU A 35 2.26 -6.82 0.79
C LEU A 35 0.75 -6.73 1.07
N GLU A 36 0.30 -7.14 2.26
CA GLU A 36 -1.10 -7.01 2.68
C GLU A 36 -1.53 -5.54 2.74
N ASP A 37 -0.69 -4.67 3.31
CA ASP A 37 -0.91 -3.23 3.35
C ASP A 37 -0.97 -2.66 1.92
N TRP A 38 -0.02 -3.00 1.05
CA TRP A 38 -0.03 -2.55 -0.34
C TRP A 38 -1.26 -3.02 -1.13
N LEU A 39 -1.67 -4.28 -0.95
CA LEU A 39 -2.90 -4.82 -1.55
C LEU A 39 -4.16 -4.15 -0.99
N SER A 40 -4.15 -3.76 0.29
CA SER A 40 -5.26 -3.03 0.92
C SER A 40 -5.35 -1.59 0.45
N LEU A 41 -4.22 -0.91 0.24
CA LEU A 41 -4.16 0.45 -0.30
C LEU A 41 -4.72 0.55 -1.71
N GLN A 42 -4.59 -0.53 -2.50
CA GLN A 42 -5.20 -0.62 -3.83
C GLN A 42 -6.72 -0.83 -3.81
N LYS A 43 -7.35 -1.06 -2.66
CA LYS A 43 -8.82 -1.23 -2.56
C LYS A 43 -9.63 0.06 -2.72
N GLY A 44 -8.98 1.15 -3.14
CA GLY A 44 -9.67 2.24 -3.83
C GLY A 44 -10.37 3.25 -2.92
N ASP A 45 -10.24 3.15 -1.59
CA ASP A 45 -10.90 4.10 -0.69
C ASP A 45 -10.46 5.55 -0.93
N PHE A 46 -9.19 5.78 -1.27
CA PHE A 46 -8.70 7.11 -1.59
C PHE A 46 -9.27 7.66 -2.91
N VAL A 47 -9.29 6.84 -3.96
CA VAL A 47 -9.82 7.25 -5.28
C VAL A 47 -11.33 7.47 -5.21
N ASN A 48 -12.06 6.57 -4.54
CA ASN A 48 -13.50 6.68 -4.35
C ASN A 48 -13.87 7.92 -3.51
N ALA A 49 -13.10 8.22 -2.45
CA ALA A 49 -13.33 9.41 -1.64
C ALA A 49 -13.02 10.70 -2.41
N ALA A 50 -11.95 10.71 -3.21
CA ALA A 50 -11.60 11.85 -4.05
C ALA A 50 -12.68 12.13 -5.10
N ASP A 51 -13.17 11.10 -5.80
CA ASP A 51 -14.25 11.23 -6.77
C ASP A 51 -15.55 11.72 -6.12
N TYR A 52 -15.88 11.21 -4.94
CA TYR A 52 -17.06 11.66 -4.19
C TYR A 52 -17.00 13.14 -3.82
N VAL A 53 -15.85 13.63 -3.33
CA VAL A 53 -15.64 15.04 -2.98
C VAL A 53 -15.69 15.94 -4.21
N LEU A 54 -15.06 15.54 -5.31
CA LEU A 54 -15.08 16.30 -6.57
C LEU A 54 -16.51 16.41 -7.12
N LEU A 55 -17.28 15.33 -7.08
CA LEU A 55 -18.66 15.31 -7.56
C LEU A 55 -19.56 16.21 -6.70
N LYS A 56 -19.37 16.19 -5.37
CA LYS A 56 -20.10 17.08 -4.46
C LYS A 56 -19.75 18.56 -4.64
N ASN A 57 -18.49 18.88 -4.88
CA ASN A 57 -18.08 20.26 -5.18
C ASN A 57 -18.66 20.74 -6.50
N ALA A 58 -18.63 19.91 -7.56
CA ALA A 58 -19.25 20.25 -8.84
C ALA A 58 -20.76 20.50 -8.69
N GLU A 59 -21.44 19.68 -7.88
CA GLU A 59 -22.87 19.85 -7.57
C GLU A 59 -23.16 21.15 -6.79
N LEU A 60 -22.29 21.50 -5.84
CA LEU A 60 -22.36 22.76 -5.08
C LEU A 60 -22.22 23.98 -5.99
N TYR A 61 -21.19 24.01 -6.84
CA TYR A 61 -20.98 25.11 -7.78
C TYR A 61 -22.14 25.26 -8.76
N ARG A 62 -22.75 24.15 -9.19
CA ARG A 62 -23.91 24.16 -10.08
C ARG A 62 -25.16 24.78 -9.45
N ARG A 63 -25.31 24.68 -8.13
CA ARG A 63 -26.47 25.22 -7.38
C ARG A 63 -26.30 26.68 -6.98
N LEU A 64 -25.08 27.19 -7.03
CA LEU A 64 -24.72 28.58 -6.67
C LEU A 64 -24.65 29.51 -7.90
N ALA A 65 -24.87 28.99 -9.11
CA ALA A 65 -24.87 29.72 -10.38
C ALA A 65 -26.28 29.95 -10.92
#